data_AF-A0A2V7E962-F1
#
_entry.id   AF-A0A2V7E962-F1
#
_cell.length_a   1.000
_cell.length_b   1.000
_cell.length_c   1.000
_cell.angle_alpha   90.00
_cell.angle_beta   90.00
_cell.angle_gamma   90.00
#
_symmetry.space_group_name_H-M   'P 1'
#
loop_
_entity.id
_entity.type
_entity.pdbx_description
1 polymer ?
#
loop_
_entity_poly.entity_id
_entity_poly.type
_entity_poly.pdbx_seq_one_letter_code
_entity_poly.pdbx_strand_id
1 'polypeptide(L)' 'MTFQGLRHGPPDVITAFSRGEVVDPARYYFRTVPRFETSAEAYAFLNRIVTVGVGETRPDGAVHRIDEIL' A
#
# COMPACT_ATOMS: atom_id res chain seq x y z
N MET A 1 -6.96 -1.72 -12.58
CA MET A 1 -6.18 -1.07 -11.51
C MET A 1 -4.75 -1.57 -11.59
N THR A 2 -3.79 -0.64 -11.64
CA THR A 2 -2.37 -0.98 -11.56
C THR A 2 -1.88 -0.61 -10.17
N PHE A 3 -1.21 -1.53 -9.49
CA PHE A 3 -0.80 -1.37 -8.10
C PHE A 3 0.69 -1.63 -8.00
N GLN A 4 1.47 -0.57 -8.13
CA GLN A 4 2.93 -0.61 -8.05
C GLN A 4 3.40 -0.04 -6.71
N GLY A 5 4.56 -0.47 -6.24
CA GLY A 5 5.12 0.05 -5.01
C GLY A 5 6.48 -0.54 -4.68
N LEU A 6 7.02 -0.05 -3.56
CA LEU A 6 8.28 -0.53 -2.98
C LEU A 6 8.02 -0.95 -1.54
N ARG A 7 8.62 -2.08 -1.18
CA ARG A 7 8.63 -2.60 0.19
C ARG A 7 10.05 -3.01 0.54
N HIS A 8 10.62 -2.42 1.59
CA HIS A 8 11.92 -2.80 2.12
C HIS A 8 12.04 -2.43 3.59
N GLY A 9 12.93 -3.09 4.30
CA GLY A 9 13.19 -2.83 5.71
C GLY A 9 14.43 -3.58 6.18
N PRO A 10 14.81 -3.40 7.45
CA PRO A 10 15.88 -4.18 8.07
C PRO A 10 15.66 -5.70 7.94
N PRO A 11 16.72 -6.53 7.86
CA PRO A 11 16.58 -7.98 7.70
C PRO A 11 15.75 -8.66 8.80
N ASP A 12 15.83 -8.17 10.05
CA ASP A 12 15.05 -8.69 11.17
C ASP A 12 13.54 -8.46 10.98
N VAL A 13 13.16 -7.32 10.42
CA VAL A 13 11.77 -7.00 10.05
C VAL A 13 11.28 -7.91 8.93
N ILE A 14 12.08 -8.12 7.89
CA ILE A 14 11.72 -9.03 6.79
C ILE A 14 11.51 -10.45 7.32
N THR A 15 12.39 -10.91 8.21
CA THR A 15 12.28 -12.24 8.82
C THR A 15 11.05 -12.35 9.72
N ALA A 16 10.71 -11.30 10.48
CA ALA A 16 9.50 -11.24 11.30
C ALA A 16 8.23 -11.37 10.45
N PHE A 17 8.19 -10.77 9.26
CA PHE A 17 7.07 -10.95 8.33
C PHE A 17 6.89 -12.41 7.90
N SER A 18 7.98 -13.13 7.60
CA SER A 18 7.90 -14.55 7.24
C SER A 18 7.38 -15.44 8.37
N ARG A 19 7.45 -14.96 9.62
CA ARG A 19 6.88 -15.64 10.80
C ARG A 19 5.45 -15.21 11.12
N GLY A 20 4.87 -14.28 10.35
CA GLY A 20 3.53 -13.75 10.61
C GLY A 20 3.47 -12.82 11.83
N GLU A 21 4.61 -12.30 12.29
CA GLU A 21 4.65 -11.39 13.42
C GLU A 21 4.13 -10.00 13.02
N VAL A 22 3.45 -9.34 13.96
CA VAL A 22 3.06 -7.95 13.81
C VAL A 22 4.31 -7.09 13.99
N VAL A 23 4.69 -6.36 12.93
CA VAL A 23 5.82 -5.44 12.95
C VAL A 23 5.31 -4.01 12.88
N ASP A 24 5.84 -3.15 13.74
CA ASP A 24 5.58 -1.71 13.71
C ASP A 24 5.85 -1.13 12.30
N PRO A 25 4.84 -0.53 11.64
CA PRO A 25 4.96 0.11 10.33
C PRO A 25 6.04 1.19 10.23
N ALA A 26 6.45 1.80 11.34
CA ALA A 26 7.55 2.77 11.35
C ALA A 26 8.93 2.13 11.08
N ARG A 27 9.06 0.80 11.21
CA ARG A 27 10.33 0.09 11.05
C ARG A 27 10.64 -0.33 9.62
N TYR A 28 9.72 -0.14 8.68
CA TYR A 28 9.91 -0.52 7.28
C TYR A 28 9.27 0.49 6.32
N TYR A 29 9.82 0.55 5.12
CA TYR A 29 9.22 1.28 4.03
C TYR A 29 8.24 0.36 3.30
N PHE A 30 6.99 0.79 3.19
CA PHE A 30 6.01 0.14 2.34
C PHE A 30 5.07 1.19 1.75
N ARG A 31 5.30 1.56 0.50
CA ARG A 31 4.55 2.60 -0.20
C ARG A 31 4.16 2.15 -1.60
N THR A 32 2.98 2.56 -2.03
CA THR A 32 2.42 2.20 -3.34
C THR A 32 1.93 3.44 -4.08
N VAL A 33 1.79 3.32 -5.39
CA VAL A 33 1.20 4.33 -6.28
C VAL A 33 0.07 3.66 -7.05
N PRO A 34 -1.13 3.54 -6.44
CA PRO A 34 -2.28 2.96 -7.11
C PRO A 34 -2.72 3.86 -8.27
N ARG A 35 -3.01 3.23 -9.42
CA ARG A 35 -3.68 3.88 -10.54
C ARG A 35 -5.03 3.20 -10.79
N PHE A 36 -6.08 4.01 -10.75
CA PHE A 36 -7.44 3.58 -10.99
C PHE A 36 -7.84 3.85 -12.44
N GLU A 37 -8.65 2.94 -12.98
CA GLU A 37 -9.27 3.06 -14.30
C GLU A 37 -10.66 2.42 -14.18
N THR A 38 -11.70 3.17 -14.50
CA THR A 38 -13.09 2.71 -14.39
C THR A 38 -14.00 3.45 -15.37
N SER A 39 -15.04 2.78 -15.85
CA SER A 39 -16.13 3.38 -16.63
C SER A 39 -17.36 3.72 -15.79
N ALA A 40 -17.37 3.36 -14.50
CA ALA A 40 -18.50 3.64 -13.60
C ALA A 40 -18.55 5.13 -13.28
N GLU A 41 -19.65 5.79 -13.64
CA GLU A 41 -19.83 7.24 -13.50
C GLU A 41 -19.63 7.73 -12.05
N ALA A 42 -20.15 6.97 -11.08
CA ALA A 42 -20.00 7.27 -9.65
C ALA A 42 -18.54 7.38 -9.18
N TYR A 43 -17.60 6.76 -9.90
CA TYR A 43 -16.18 6.73 -9.55
C TYR A 43 -15.29 7.38 -10.62
N ALA A 44 -15.88 8.13 -11.56
CA ALA A 44 -15.14 8.76 -12.66
C ALA A 44 -14.03 9.72 -12.20
N PHE A 45 -14.13 10.25 -10.97
CA PHE A 45 -13.08 11.09 -10.37
C PHE A 45 -11.75 10.34 -10.21
N LEU A 46 -11.79 9.02 -9.93
CA LEU A 46 -10.59 8.21 -9.72
C LEU A 46 -9.67 8.15 -10.95
N ASN A 47 -10.24 8.33 -12.15
CA ASN A 47 -9.48 8.36 -13.40
C ASN A 47 -8.61 9.62 -13.55
N ARG A 48 -8.83 10.65 -12.72
CA ARG A 48 -8.26 12.00 -12.91
C ARG A 48 -7.44 12.49 -11.70
N ILE A 49 -7.15 11.61 -10.75
CA ILE A 49 -6.38 11.94 -9.54
C ILE A 49 -5.09 11.14 -9.47
N VAL A 50 -4.11 11.65 -8.73
CA VAL A 50 -2.89 10.92 -8.34
C VAL A 50 -3.07 10.43 -6.92
N THR A 51 -2.75 9.16 -6.67
CA THR A 51 -2.86 8.58 -5.33
C THR A 51 -1.55 7.93 -4.88
N VAL A 52 -1.34 7.94 -3.56
CA VAL A 52 -0.26 7.22 -2.89
C VAL A 52 -0.86 6.33 -1.81
N GLY A 53 -0.25 5.17 -1.60
CA GLY A 53 -0.65 4.21 -0.57
C GLY A 53 0.42 4.04 0.49
N VAL A 54 -0.01 3.96 1.75
CA VAL A 54 0.82 3.56 2.89
C VAL A 54 0.42 2.14 3.30
N GLY A 55 1.36 1.20 3.17
CA GLY A 55 1.12 -0.21 3.45
C GLY A 55 1.49 -0.62 4.88
N GLU A 56 0.68 -1.49 5.46
CA GLU A 56 0.88 -2.19 6.72
C GLU A 56 0.79 -3.71 6.46
N THR A 57 1.73 -4.49 6.99
CA THR A 57 1.62 -5.95 6.96
C THR A 57 0.86 -6.44 8.19
N ARG A 58 -0.23 -7.18 7.97
CA ARG A 58 -0.98 -7.86 9.02
C ARG A 58 -0.96 -9.37 8.80
N PRO A 59 -1.27 -10.19 9.83
CA PRO A 59 -1.32 -11.64 9.68
C PRO A 59 -2.30 -12.14 8.62
N ASP A 60 -3.37 -11.39 8.35
CA ASP A 60 -4.43 -11.68 7.37
C ASP A 60 -4.16 -11.09 5.98
N GLY A 61 -3.10 -10.28 5.82
CA GLY A 61 -2.70 -9.71 4.54
C GLY A 61 -2.12 -8.30 4.65
N ALA A 62 -1.76 -7.73 3.50
CA ALA A 62 -1.34 -6.33 3.44
C ALA A 62 -2.56 -5.40 3.41
N VAL A 63 -2.56 -4.39 4.28
CA VAL A 63 -3.56 -3.32 4.28
C VAL A 63 -2.92 -2.04 3.78
N HIS A 64 -3.61 -1.31 2.89
CA HIS A 64 -3.13 -0.04 2.37
C HIS A 64 -4.14 1.07 2.65
N ARG A 65 -3.70 2.13 3.32
CA ARG A 65 -4.42 3.41 3.35
C ARG A 65 -4.05 4.19 2.09
N ILE A 66 -5.03 4.54 1.27
CA ILE A 66 -4.83 5.26 0.01
C ILE A 66 -5.24 6.72 0.19
N ASP A 67 -4.37 7.63 -0.20
CA ASP A 67 -4.57 9.07 -0.13
C ASP A 67 -4.47 9.67 -1.54
N GLU A 68 -5.35 10.63 -1.84
CA GLU A 68 -5.21 11.55 -2.97
C GLU A 68 -4.14 12.60 -2.68
N ILE A 69 -3.37 12.99 -3.71
CA ILE A 69 -2.42 14.10 -3.63
C ILE A 69 -3.12 15.39 -4.09
N LEU A 70 -3.14 16.40 -3.21
CA LEU A 70 -3.71 17.74 -3.44
C LEU A 70 -2.63 18.82 -3.45
#